data_AF-A0A1W6MYE0-F1
#
_entry.id   AF-A0A1W6MYE0-F1
#
_cell.length_a   1.000
_cell.length_b   1.000
_cell.length_c   1.000
_cell.angle_alpha   90.00
_cell.angle_beta   90.00
_cell.angle_gamma   90.00
#
_symmetry.space_group_name_H-M   'P 1'
#
loop_
_entity.id
_entity.type
_entity.pdbx_description
1 polymer ?
#
loop_
_entity_poly.entity_id
_entity_poly.type
_entity_poly.pdbx_seq_one_letter_code
_entity_poly.pdbx_strand_id
1 'polypeptide(L)'
;MNSWRKAAVRVELRPHASRRSAISARNGGAALLKVAAFGLLTLVAACDRNAAQNVATRPQGMDNGLDAQSLSASGARRERLARLRSEKVEARAAEPQPKDVSFAIPPTDLRLWSQSAAAVEDEPPQRAASVFTPSMPSMNNRPSESLTKLVAFGSAPFPYDGLVPGGRAFLDVRDGDQRGHRSYTGRVLWENETFGDSRVLVHVPETFDPTKPAVMVVFFHGFGATLTRDVLRRQKVPAQVTASGANAVLVAPQFAVDARDGSAGRFWQHGAFTRFLGEAAHHLATLRGDPDSEAVFQKMPIVMVAYSGGFAPAAFCLRDIASTNRVKGVVLLDAAYGELETYAQWAAREHKTGGFFVSSYTLSTKGHNNDLKHMLASRGVPFNDDDSKVGRGVTFFDTGSDYTHESYVTQAWTEFPIKDVLARIPGVGPSDNVASQSPALRDRTAAR
;
A
#
# COMPACT_ATOMS: atom_id res chain seq x y z
N MET A 1 -24.34 -22.16 -71.51
CA MET A 1 -22.88 -21.94 -71.44
C MET A 1 -22.41 -22.13 -70.01
N ASN A 2 -21.38 -22.97 -69.85
CA ASN A 2 -20.46 -23.23 -68.74
C ASN A 2 -20.94 -23.36 -67.27
N SER A 3 -20.54 -24.51 -66.72
CA SER A 3 -20.67 -25.00 -65.36
C SER A 3 -19.77 -24.31 -64.34
N TRP A 4 -20.20 -24.35 -63.07
CA TRP A 4 -19.36 -24.11 -61.90
C TRP A 4 -18.37 -25.27 -61.68
N ARG A 5 -17.09 -24.97 -61.44
CA ARG A 5 -16.13 -25.93 -60.86
C ARG A 5 -15.19 -25.26 -59.86
N LYS A 6 -14.76 -26.07 -58.88
CA LYS A 6 -13.97 -25.71 -57.70
C LYS A 6 -12.54 -25.30 -58.05
N ALA A 7 -11.95 -24.43 -57.23
CA ALA A 7 -10.51 -24.39 -57.00
C ALA A 7 -10.25 -24.28 -55.49
N ALA A 8 -9.37 -25.14 -54.96
CA ALA A 8 -8.95 -25.11 -53.56
C ALA A 8 -7.66 -24.28 -53.42
N VAL A 9 -7.50 -23.58 -52.30
CA VAL A 9 -6.22 -22.95 -51.92
C VAL A 9 -5.70 -23.59 -50.64
N ARG A 10 -4.40 -23.88 -50.67
CA ARG A 10 -3.65 -24.72 -49.73
C ARG A 10 -3.10 -23.85 -48.60
N VAL A 11 -3.33 -24.24 -47.34
CA VAL A 11 -2.67 -23.63 -46.19
C VAL A 11 -1.23 -24.16 -46.11
N GLU A 12 -0.24 -23.26 -46.14
CA GLU A 12 1.17 -23.60 -45.95
C GLU A 12 1.66 -23.02 -44.61
N LEU A 13 1.94 -23.90 -43.65
CA LEU A 13 2.52 -23.54 -42.36
C LEU A 13 4.04 -23.50 -42.47
N ARG A 14 4.67 -22.40 -42.06
CA ARG A 14 6.12 -22.33 -41.83
C ARG A 14 6.43 -21.91 -40.38
N PRO A 15 7.28 -22.65 -39.65
CA PRO A 15 7.68 -22.29 -38.29
C PRO A 15 8.90 -21.36 -38.30
N HIS A 16 9.05 -20.51 -37.28
CA HIS A 16 10.31 -19.81 -37.03
C HIS A 16 10.84 -20.02 -35.61
N ALA A 17 12.11 -20.43 -35.56
CA ALA A 17 12.81 -21.04 -34.46
C ALA A 17 12.97 -20.19 -33.19
N SER A 18 12.84 -20.85 -32.03
CA SER A 18 13.35 -20.39 -30.74
C SER A 18 14.89 -20.46 -30.70
N ARG A 19 15.57 -19.36 -30.37
CA ARG A 19 17.00 -19.39 -30.04
C ARG A 19 17.20 -19.80 -28.58
N ARG A 20 17.80 -20.96 -28.35
CA ARG A 20 18.48 -21.30 -27.09
C ARG A 20 19.95 -20.96 -27.23
N SER A 21 20.48 -20.12 -26.34
CA SER A 21 21.94 -19.94 -26.19
C SER A 21 22.43 -20.76 -25.02
N ALA A 22 23.36 -21.68 -25.28
CA ALA A 22 24.02 -22.47 -24.24
C ALA A 22 25.10 -21.62 -23.54
N ILE A 23 25.21 -21.74 -22.22
CA ILE A 23 26.34 -21.20 -21.46
C ILE A 23 27.35 -22.34 -21.24
N SER A 24 28.58 -22.09 -21.68
CA SER A 24 29.70 -23.03 -21.57
C SER A 24 30.32 -22.99 -20.17
N ALA A 25 30.60 -24.17 -19.61
CA ALA A 25 31.39 -24.29 -18.39
C ALA A 25 32.89 -24.23 -18.70
N ARG A 26 33.66 -23.48 -17.91
CA ARG A 26 35.12 -23.68 -17.73
C ARG A 26 35.53 -23.39 -16.28
N ASN A 27 36.31 -24.29 -15.72
CA ASN A 27 36.90 -24.19 -14.39
C ASN A 27 38.15 -23.28 -14.38
N GLY A 28 38.47 -22.67 -13.23
CA GLY A 28 39.82 -22.20 -12.96
C GLY A 28 39.95 -21.25 -11.77
N GLY A 29 40.85 -21.57 -10.84
CA GLY A 29 41.49 -20.59 -9.94
C GLY A 29 40.89 -20.45 -8.54
N ALA A 30 41.59 -21.00 -7.54
CA ALA A 30 41.33 -20.73 -6.12
C ALA A 30 42.19 -19.58 -5.60
N ALA A 31 41.67 -18.79 -4.65
CA ALA A 31 42.46 -17.93 -3.77
C ALA A 31 41.81 -17.85 -2.38
N LEU A 32 42.59 -18.10 -1.33
CA LEU A 32 42.14 -17.90 0.07
C LEU A 32 42.40 -16.46 0.49
N LEU A 33 41.52 -15.86 1.31
CA LEU A 33 41.96 -15.19 2.54
C LEU A 33 40.87 -15.02 3.63
N LYS A 34 41.15 -15.67 4.76
CA LYS A 34 40.82 -15.42 6.19
C LYS A 34 39.81 -14.32 6.62
N VAL A 35 38.88 -14.78 7.48
CA VAL A 35 38.50 -14.23 8.81
C VAL A 35 37.77 -12.88 8.89
N ALA A 36 36.51 -12.93 9.31
CA ALA A 36 36.07 -12.39 10.61
C ALA A 36 34.66 -12.93 10.97
N ALA A 37 34.54 -13.64 12.09
CA ALA A 37 33.24 -14.00 12.67
C ALA A 37 32.95 -13.06 13.85
N PHE A 38 31.78 -12.42 13.85
CA PHE A 38 31.21 -11.79 15.05
C PHE A 38 29.80 -12.31 15.21
N GLY A 39 29.52 -12.90 16.38
CA GLY A 39 28.24 -13.54 16.66
C GLY A 39 27.17 -12.56 17.10
N LEU A 40 25.91 -12.99 17.01
CA LEU A 40 24.85 -12.44 17.86
C LEU A 40 24.12 -13.59 18.56
N LEU A 41 23.87 -13.36 19.85
CA LEU A 41 23.51 -14.38 20.83
C LEU A 41 22.01 -14.72 20.75
N THR A 42 21.66 -16.01 20.67
CA THR A 42 20.27 -16.46 20.86
C THR A 42 19.88 -16.39 22.33
N LEU A 43 18.86 -15.60 22.67
CA LEU A 43 18.10 -15.80 23.90
C LEU A 43 17.10 -16.95 23.71
N VAL A 44 17.25 -18.01 24.51
CA VAL A 44 16.20 -18.99 24.76
C VAL A 44 15.94 -18.98 26.26
N ALA A 45 14.70 -18.71 26.65
CA ALA A 45 14.27 -18.78 28.04
C ALA A 45 14.25 -20.25 28.50
N ALA A 46 14.88 -20.54 29.65
CA ALA A 46 14.84 -21.85 30.28
C ALA A 46 13.71 -21.91 31.32
N CYS A 47 12.95 -23.01 31.32
CA CYS A 47 12.12 -23.42 32.45
C CYS A 47 12.60 -24.78 32.97
N ASP A 48 13.42 -24.68 34.00
CA ASP A 48 13.58 -25.53 35.18
C ASP A 48 13.39 -27.07 35.16
N ARG A 49 14.52 -27.71 35.51
CA ARG A 49 14.76 -28.67 36.62
C ARG A 49 14.33 -30.16 36.57
N ASN A 50 15.40 -30.97 36.76
CA ASN A 50 15.55 -32.14 37.65
C ASN A 50 15.09 -33.54 37.22
N ALA A 51 16.08 -34.40 36.95
CA ALA A 51 16.20 -35.74 37.57
C ALA A 51 17.68 -36.20 37.66
N ALA A 52 18.02 -36.88 38.77
CA ALA A 52 19.28 -37.53 39.17
C ALA A 52 20.11 -38.21 38.04
N GLN A 53 21.44 -38.05 37.96
CA GLN A 53 22.53 -38.66 38.77
C GLN A 53 22.64 -40.20 38.67
N ASN A 54 23.67 -40.72 37.96
CA ASN A 54 24.86 -41.36 38.56
C ASN A 54 25.79 -42.09 37.54
N VAL A 55 27.12 -41.91 37.71
CA VAL A 55 28.21 -42.92 37.84
C VAL A 55 28.28 -44.11 36.83
N ALA A 56 29.41 -44.54 36.24
CA ALA A 56 30.77 -44.00 36.03
C ALA A 56 31.57 -44.95 35.06
N THR A 57 32.87 -44.66 34.87
CA THR A 57 33.96 -45.55 34.36
C THR A 57 34.03 -45.98 32.88
N ARG A 58 35.19 -45.68 32.28
CA ARG A 58 35.89 -46.29 31.11
C ARG A 58 36.83 -47.42 31.63
N PRO A 59 37.51 -48.30 30.82
CA PRO A 59 38.07 -48.02 29.48
C PRO A 59 38.18 -49.18 28.43
N GLN A 60 38.57 -48.77 27.19
CA GLN A 60 39.41 -49.43 26.16
C GLN A 60 39.26 -50.93 25.74
N GLY A 61 39.12 -51.17 24.42
CA GLY A 61 39.49 -52.45 23.77
C GLY A 61 39.01 -52.66 22.32
N MET A 62 39.92 -52.50 21.35
CA MET A 62 40.03 -53.12 19.99
C MET A 62 38.85 -53.15 18.97
N ASP A 63 39.14 -52.53 17.80
CA ASP A 63 38.99 -52.98 16.40
C ASP A 63 37.69 -53.57 15.76
N ASN A 64 37.38 -52.94 14.60
CA ASN A 64 36.85 -53.49 13.34
C ASN A 64 35.45 -54.12 13.27
N GLY A 65 34.52 -53.37 12.66
CA GLY A 65 33.26 -53.88 12.11
C GLY A 65 32.42 -52.79 11.44
N LEU A 66 32.25 -52.86 10.11
CA LEU A 66 31.33 -51.99 9.37
C LEU A 66 29.91 -52.56 9.48
N ASP A 67 28.98 -51.86 10.14
CA ASP A 67 27.60 -52.33 10.31
C ASP A 67 26.55 -51.43 9.64
N ALA A 68 25.66 -52.06 8.87
CA ALA A 68 24.79 -51.42 7.89
C ALA A 68 23.50 -50.80 8.48
N GLN A 69 23.49 -50.41 9.76
CA GLN A 69 22.30 -49.90 10.46
C GLN A 69 22.16 -48.37 10.47
N SER A 70 23.19 -47.61 10.08
CA SER A 70 23.14 -46.14 10.04
C SER A 70 22.35 -45.57 8.85
N LEU A 71 22.13 -46.37 7.79
CA LEU A 71 21.45 -45.92 6.57
C LEU A 71 19.92 -45.94 6.68
N SER A 72 19.32 -46.92 7.36
CA SER A 72 17.86 -47.04 7.50
C SER A 72 17.24 -45.91 8.35
N ALA A 73 17.94 -45.47 9.40
CA ALA A 73 17.55 -44.34 10.24
C ALA A 73 17.48 -43.00 9.48
N SER A 74 18.24 -42.85 8.38
CA SER A 74 18.20 -41.64 7.54
C SER A 74 16.98 -41.63 6.59
N GLY A 75 16.57 -42.79 6.09
CA GLY A 75 15.39 -42.96 5.22
C GLY A 75 14.10 -42.72 6.00
N ALA A 76 13.90 -43.43 7.10
CA ALA A 76 12.69 -43.30 7.94
C ALA A 76 12.47 -41.86 8.45
N ARG A 77 13.55 -41.12 8.75
CA ARG A 77 13.47 -39.71 9.16
C ARG A 77 13.09 -38.77 8.02
N ARG A 78 13.52 -39.06 6.78
CA ARG A 78 13.11 -38.33 5.56
C ARG A 78 11.65 -38.60 5.20
N GLU A 79 11.20 -39.85 5.26
CA GLU A 79 9.80 -40.21 5.00
C GLU A 79 8.85 -39.60 6.03
N ARG A 80 9.20 -39.62 7.33
CA ARG A 80 8.39 -38.97 8.38
C ARG A 80 8.30 -37.46 8.17
N LEU A 81 9.36 -36.80 7.70
CA LEU A 81 9.35 -35.37 7.35
C LEU A 81 8.58 -35.08 6.04
N ALA A 82 8.56 -36.01 5.08
CA ALA A 82 7.74 -35.90 3.88
C ALA A 82 6.24 -36.05 4.22
N ARG A 83 5.88 -37.02 5.07
CA ARG A 83 4.50 -37.24 5.53
C ARG A 83 3.96 -36.07 6.36
N LEU A 84 4.76 -35.55 7.30
CA LEU A 84 4.43 -34.32 8.04
C LEU A 84 4.34 -33.07 7.14
N ARG A 85 4.97 -33.08 5.95
CA ARG A 85 4.79 -32.03 4.94
C ARG A 85 3.54 -32.23 4.10
N SER A 86 3.19 -33.47 3.70
CA SER A 86 1.94 -33.74 2.98
C SER A 86 0.71 -33.50 3.87
N GLU A 87 0.71 -34.02 5.10
CA GLU A 87 -0.35 -33.80 6.09
C GLU A 87 -0.54 -32.30 6.40
N LYS A 88 0.55 -31.51 6.43
CA LYS A 88 0.50 -30.05 6.62
C LYS A 88 0.12 -29.27 5.35
N VAL A 89 0.18 -29.89 4.17
CA VAL A 89 -0.34 -29.33 2.91
C VAL A 89 -1.82 -29.67 2.75
N GLU A 90 -2.25 -30.90 3.07
CA GLU A 90 -3.66 -31.29 3.08
C GLU A 90 -4.46 -30.54 4.15
N ALA A 91 -3.92 -30.38 5.37
CA ALA A 91 -4.54 -29.55 6.41
C ALA A 91 -4.68 -28.06 6.01
N ARG A 92 -3.88 -27.59 5.04
CA ARG A 92 -3.95 -26.22 4.49
C ARG A 92 -4.83 -26.13 3.23
N ALA A 93 -5.14 -27.27 2.60
CA ALA A 93 -6.11 -27.38 1.52
C ALA A 93 -7.55 -27.60 2.04
N ALA A 94 -7.68 -28.11 3.26
CA ALA A 94 -8.95 -28.31 3.97
C ALA A 94 -9.44 -27.06 4.76
N GLU A 95 -8.66 -25.97 4.80
CA GLU A 95 -9.12 -24.69 5.35
C GLU A 95 -10.21 -24.10 4.43
N PRO A 96 -11.39 -23.71 4.96
CA PRO A 96 -12.47 -23.20 4.13
C PRO A 96 -12.05 -21.88 3.47
N GLN A 97 -12.08 -21.85 2.14
CA GLN A 97 -11.91 -20.62 1.37
C GLN A 97 -12.92 -19.57 1.87
N PRO A 98 -12.53 -18.30 2.04
CA PRO A 98 -13.46 -17.26 2.44
C PRO A 98 -14.54 -17.14 1.36
N LYS A 99 -15.79 -17.40 1.75
CA LYS A 99 -16.94 -17.20 0.86
C LYS A 99 -17.03 -15.72 0.50
N ASP A 100 -17.42 -15.42 -0.74
CA ASP A 100 -17.60 -14.06 -1.24
C ASP A 100 -18.52 -13.24 -0.32
N VAL A 101 -17.93 -12.38 0.51
CA VAL A 101 -18.67 -11.37 1.28
C VAL A 101 -18.94 -10.19 0.35
N SER A 102 -19.83 -10.41 -0.60
CA SER A 102 -20.46 -9.32 -1.32
C SER A 102 -21.37 -8.56 -0.34
N PHE A 103 -20.98 -7.32 0.00
CA PHE A 103 -21.87 -6.39 0.68
C PHE A 103 -22.94 -5.90 -0.30
N ALA A 104 -23.97 -6.73 -0.51
CA ALA A 104 -25.12 -6.37 -1.32
C ALA A 104 -25.93 -5.27 -0.61
N ILE A 105 -25.98 -4.08 -1.21
CA ILE A 105 -26.82 -2.96 -0.79
C ILE A 105 -27.95 -2.82 -1.82
N PRO A 106 -29.23 -2.87 -1.42
CA PRO A 106 -30.34 -2.62 -2.34
C PRO A 106 -30.45 -1.13 -2.71
N PRO A 107 -30.95 -0.79 -3.90
CA PRO A 107 -31.13 0.60 -4.31
C PRO A 107 -32.40 1.20 -3.68
N THR A 108 -32.30 2.37 -3.04
CA THR A 108 -33.49 3.14 -2.63
C THR A 108 -33.30 4.65 -2.74
N ASP A 109 -34.41 5.31 -3.07
CA ASP A 109 -34.59 6.66 -3.58
C ASP A 109 -33.87 7.86 -2.95
N LEU A 110 -33.46 8.76 -3.85
CA LEU A 110 -33.26 10.19 -3.61
C LEU A 110 -34.61 10.93 -3.60
N ARG A 111 -35.15 11.27 -2.42
CA ARG A 111 -36.09 12.39 -2.20
C ARG A 111 -36.24 12.71 -0.71
N LEU A 112 -36.52 13.98 -0.40
CA LEU A 112 -36.57 14.62 0.93
C LEU A 112 -35.19 14.69 1.62
N TRP A 113 -34.63 15.86 1.95
CA TRP A 113 -35.28 17.05 2.49
C TRP A 113 -34.73 18.39 1.95
N SER A 114 -35.57 19.41 2.05
CA SER A 114 -35.26 20.82 1.79
C SER A 114 -35.69 21.67 2.99
N GLN A 115 -35.07 22.86 3.14
CA GLN A 115 -35.35 23.88 4.18
C GLN A 115 -34.81 23.49 5.58
N SER A 116 -34.00 24.32 6.26
CA SER A 116 -34.26 25.74 6.55
C SER A 116 -33.00 26.62 6.58
N ALA A 117 -33.19 27.91 6.29
CA ALA A 117 -32.19 28.97 6.44
C ALA A 117 -32.87 30.24 6.96
N ALA A 118 -32.27 30.89 7.97
CA ALA A 118 -32.49 32.26 8.50
C ALA A 118 -31.80 32.35 9.88
N ALA A 119 -31.27 33.47 10.37
CA ALA A 119 -30.83 34.77 9.80
C ALA A 119 -30.05 35.53 10.91
N VAL A 120 -29.85 36.86 10.78
CA VAL A 120 -29.32 37.84 11.76
C VAL A 120 -27.77 37.99 11.76
N GLU A 121 -27.14 39.18 11.68
CA GLU A 121 -27.41 40.49 11.02
C GLU A 121 -26.15 41.41 11.22
N ASP A 122 -26.13 42.60 10.59
CA ASP A 122 -24.93 43.43 10.31
C ASP A 122 -24.90 44.79 11.11
N GLU A 123 -23.91 45.71 11.05
CA GLU A 123 -22.77 45.88 10.13
C GLU A 123 -21.42 46.38 10.80
N PRO A 124 -21.13 47.66 11.20
CA PRO A 124 -19.85 48.22 10.73
C PRO A 124 -19.02 49.10 11.73
N PRO A 125 -18.09 50.00 11.31
CA PRO A 125 -16.65 49.69 11.37
C PRO A 125 -15.76 50.78 12.02
N GLN A 126 -14.49 50.49 12.32
CA GLN A 126 -13.50 51.54 12.63
C GLN A 126 -12.13 51.31 11.99
N ARG A 127 -11.58 52.37 11.38
CA ARG A 127 -10.20 52.45 10.84
C ARG A 127 -9.25 52.96 11.94
N ALA A 128 -8.02 52.45 11.99
CA ALA A 128 -6.88 53.18 12.56
C ALA A 128 -5.54 52.83 11.91
N ALA A 129 -4.83 53.89 11.50
CA ALA A 129 -3.39 54.09 11.29
C ALA A 129 -2.43 52.91 10.98
N SER A 130 -1.69 53.09 9.88
CA SER A 130 -0.46 52.38 9.50
C SER A 130 0.75 52.71 10.38
N VAL A 131 1.61 51.73 10.64
CA VAL A 131 3.04 51.94 10.95
C VAL A 131 3.88 51.09 10.00
N PHE A 132 4.81 51.72 9.29
CA PHE A 132 5.66 51.09 8.28
C PHE A 132 7.03 50.78 8.90
N THR A 133 7.37 49.51 9.11
CA THR A 133 8.71 49.08 9.54
C THR A 133 9.37 48.26 8.42
N PRO A 134 10.56 48.65 7.93
CA PRO A 134 11.27 47.89 6.90
C PRO A 134 11.91 46.64 7.51
N SER A 135 11.19 45.53 7.53
CA SER A 135 11.75 44.22 7.90
C SER A 135 12.73 43.76 6.82
N MET A 136 14.03 43.82 7.14
CA MET A 136 15.09 43.20 6.34
C MET A 136 14.76 41.71 6.12
N PRO A 137 14.95 41.16 4.90
CA PRO A 137 14.71 39.75 4.67
C PRO A 137 15.69 38.92 5.48
N SER A 138 15.17 38.18 6.46
CA SER A 138 15.92 37.15 7.17
C SER A 138 16.22 36.02 6.18
N MET A 139 17.40 36.08 5.55
CA MET A 139 17.99 34.94 4.85
C MET A 139 18.44 33.90 5.88
N ASN A 140 17.47 33.25 6.52
CA ASN A 140 17.68 32.02 7.27
C ASN A 140 17.95 30.89 6.27
N ASN A 141 19.18 30.88 5.76
CA ASN A 141 19.70 29.85 4.85
C ASN A 141 20.01 28.55 5.62
N ARG A 142 19.00 28.02 6.34
CA ARG A 142 18.95 26.62 6.73
C ARG A 142 18.50 25.83 5.51
N PRO A 143 19.12 24.68 5.21
CA PRO A 143 18.50 23.68 4.33
C PRO A 143 17.08 23.41 4.84
N SER A 144 16.08 23.47 3.96
CA SER A 144 14.67 23.53 4.33
C SER A 144 14.11 22.12 4.46
N GLU A 145 14.59 21.36 5.45
CA GLU A 145 14.27 19.93 5.62
C GLU A 145 12.78 19.59 5.43
N SER A 146 12.51 18.50 4.70
CA SER A 146 11.15 18.06 4.39
C SER A 146 10.35 17.77 5.67
N LEU A 147 9.22 18.43 5.83
CA LEU A 147 8.46 18.48 7.07
C LEU A 147 7.58 17.24 7.22
N THR A 148 7.78 16.45 8.28
CA THR A 148 6.99 15.24 8.57
C THR A 148 6.52 15.27 10.02
N LYS A 149 5.21 15.13 10.27
CA LYS A 149 4.66 15.07 11.64
C LYS A 149 3.53 14.05 11.74
N LEU A 150 3.30 13.57 12.97
CA LEU A 150 2.04 12.97 13.37
C LEU A 150 1.18 14.07 14.01
N VAL A 151 -0.05 14.23 13.55
CA VAL A 151 -0.99 15.25 14.03
C VAL A 151 -2.33 14.57 14.33
N ALA A 152 -2.93 14.84 15.48
CA ALA A 152 -4.25 14.31 15.84
C ALA A 152 -5.34 15.07 15.06
N PHE A 153 -6.24 14.34 14.39
CA PHE A 153 -7.36 14.92 13.63
C PHE A 153 -8.69 14.61 14.34
N GLY A 154 -9.56 15.61 14.47
CA GLY A 154 -10.94 15.42 14.94
C GLY A 154 -11.78 14.56 13.97
N SER A 155 -11.43 14.55 12.68
CA SER A 155 -12.07 13.79 11.61
C SER A 155 -11.40 12.45 11.27
N ALA A 156 -10.35 12.05 11.99
CA ALA A 156 -9.67 10.76 11.80
C ALA A 156 -10.66 9.57 11.79
N PRO A 157 -10.35 8.46 11.09
CA PRO A 157 -11.26 7.31 11.04
C PRO A 157 -11.54 6.74 12.44
N PHE A 158 -10.60 6.87 13.37
CA PHE A 158 -10.74 6.50 14.78
C PHE A 158 -10.38 7.67 15.72
N PRO A 159 -10.91 7.73 16.96
CA PRO A 159 -11.90 6.82 17.54
C PRO A 159 -13.29 6.90 16.90
N TYR A 160 -14.01 5.79 16.94
CA TYR A 160 -15.34 5.64 16.34
C TYR A 160 -16.19 4.66 17.15
N ASP A 161 -17.39 5.09 17.52
CA ASP A 161 -18.38 4.28 18.25
C ASP A 161 -19.75 4.22 17.54
N GLY A 162 -19.82 4.69 16.29
CA GLY A 162 -21.01 4.65 15.46
C GLY A 162 -21.32 3.27 14.87
N LEU A 163 -22.16 3.25 13.84
CA LEU A 163 -22.61 2.04 13.16
C LEU A 163 -21.63 1.61 12.06
N VAL A 164 -21.50 0.31 11.82
CA VAL A 164 -20.89 -0.23 10.60
C VAL A 164 -21.93 -0.27 9.46
N PRO A 165 -21.51 -0.40 8.19
CA PRO A 165 -22.43 -0.66 7.09
C PRO A 165 -23.33 -1.87 7.38
N GLY A 166 -24.66 -1.68 7.27
CA GLY A 166 -25.66 -2.65 7.73
C GLY A 166 -26.24 -2.37 9.12
N GLY A 167 -25.81 -1.32 9.82
CA GLY A 167 -26.55 -0.72 10.93
C GLY A 167 -26.31 -1.30 12.33
N ARG A 168 -25.45 -2.33 12.48
CA ARG A 168 -24.98 -2.76 13.82
C ARG A 168 -23.94 -1.79 14.38
N ALA A 169 -23.86 -1.66 15.70
CA ALA A 169 -22.80 -0.89 16.35
C ALA A 169 -21.41 -1.45 15.98
N PHE A 170 -20.42 -0.57 15.85
CA PHE A 170 -19.04 -0.98 15.63
C PHE A 170 -18.42 -1.61 16.87
N LEU A 171 -18.54 -0.96 18.02
CA LEU A 171 -18.14 -1.49 19.30
C LEU A 171 -19.24 -2.43 19.83
N ASP A 172 -19.28 -3.64 19.29
CA ASP A 172 -20.30 -4.67 19.50
C ASP A 172 -20.02 -5.63 20.68
N VAL A 173 -18.88 -5.45 21.37
CA VAL A 173 -18.48 -6.23 22.56
C VAL A 173 -18.31 -5.30 23.76
N ARG A 174 -18.75 -5.76 24.94
CA ARG A 174 -18.51 -5.11 26.23
C ARG A 174 -17.98 -6.12 27.25
N ASP A 175 -17.04 -5.67 28.07
CA ASP A 175 -16.56 -6.37 29.26
C ASP A 175 -16.31 -5.33 30.38
N GLY A 176 -17.22 -5.26 31.34
CA GLY A 176 -17.33 -4.11 32.26
C GLY A 176 -17.44 -2.78 31.49
N ASP A 177 -16.56 -1.84 31.83
CA ASP A 177 -16.45 -0.55 31.15
C ASP A 177 -15.72 -0.61 29.80
N GLN A 178 -15.03 -1.72 29.48
CA GLN A 178 -14.31 -1.86 28.22
C GLN A 178 -15.28 -2.07 27.06
N ARG A 179 -15.05 -1.34 25.96
CA ARG A 179 -15.74 -1.51 24.68
C ARG A 179 -14.78 -2.11 23.66
N GLY A 180 -15.26 -2.99 22.80
CA GLY A 180 -14.45 -3.62 21.77
C GLY A 180 -15.25 -3.99 20.52
N HIS A 181 -14.53 -4.24 19.43
CA HIS A 181 -15.06 -4.75 18.16
C HIS A 181 -14.72 -6.23 17.99
N ARG A 182 -15.68 -7.06 17.59
CA ARG A 182 -15.42 -8.43 17.13
C ARG A 182 -15.03 -8.41 15.66
N SER A 183 -13.74 -8.58 15.41
CA SER A 183 -13.17 -8.61 14.07
C SER A 183 -13.68 -9.80 13.25
N TYR A 184 -13.42 -9.77 11.94
CA TYR A 184 -13.77 -10.84 11.03
C TYR A 184 -13.12 -12.21 11.36
N THR A 185 -12.04 -12.22 12.16
CA THR A 185 -11.42 -13.46 12.65
C THR A 185 -12.02 -13.96 13.97
N GLY A 186 -13.11 -13.34 14.44
CA GLY A 186 -13.76 -13.64 15.72
C GLY A 186 -13.02 -13.12 16.96
N ARG A 187 -11.87 -12.45 16.80
CA ARG A 187 -11.09 -11.87 17.90
C ARG A 187 -11.75 -10.57 18.36
N VAL A 188 -11.82 -10.37 19.67
CA VAL A 188 -12.16 -9.06 20.25
C VAL A 188 -10.94 -8.14 20.17
N LEU A 189 -11.15 -6.94 19.63
CA LEU A 189 -10.18 -5.85 19.53
C LEU A 189 -10.70 -4.69 20.39
N TRP A 190 -9.97 -4.33 21.44
CA TRP A 190 -10.43 -3.33 22.40
C TRP A 190 -10.23 -1.91 21.89
N GLU A 191 -11.19 -1.03 22.20
CA GLU A 191 -11.22 0.37 21.74
C GLU A 191 -9.92 1.11 22.08
N ASN A 192 -9.55 1.11 23.35
CA ASN A 192 -8.38 1.85 23.85
C ASN A 192 -7.03 1.35 23.28
N GLU A 193 -6.98 0.09 22.83
CA GLU A 193 -5.77 -0.52 22.26
C GLU A 193 -5.68 -0.33 20.74
N THR A 194 -6.82 -0.52 20.05
CA THR A 194 -6.85 -0.69 18.60
C THR A 194 -7.47 0.51 17.87
N PHE A 195 -8.42 1.20 18.50
CA PHE A 195 -9.26 2.22 17.87
C PHE A 195 -9.19 3.56 18.59
N GLY A 196 -8.15 3.82 19.39
CA GLY A 196 -7.96 5.07 20.13
C GLY A 196 -7.09 6.13 19.43
N ASP A 197 -6.34 5.77 18.37
CA ASP A 197 -5.35 6.65 17.76
C ASP A 197 -5.94 7.48 16.62
N SER A 198 -6.16 8.78 16.88
CA SER A 198 -6.64 9.76 15.91
C SER A 198 -5.53 10.44 15.10
N ARG A 199 -4.28 9.95 15.18
CA ARG A 199 -3.16 10.59 14.49
C ARG A 199 -3.15 10.28 12.99
N VAL A 200 -2.66 11.26 12.27
CA VAL A 200 -2.44 11.24 10.83
C VAL A 200 -1.00 11.63 10.59
N LEU A 201 -0.29 10.86 9.76
CA LEU A 201 1.02 11.24 9.27
C LEU A 201 0.82 12.23 8.13
N VAL A 202 1.28 13.46 8.33
CA VAL A 202 1.34 14.50 7.32
C VAL A 202 2.79 14.74 6.91
N HIS A 203 3.03 14.89 5.60
CA HIS A 203 4.35 15.17 5.06
C HIS A 203 4.30 16.16 3.89
N VAL A 204 5.20 17.14 3.93
CA VAL A 204 5.43 18.15 2.90
C VAL A 204 6.91 18.13 2.50
N PRO A 205 7.26 17.76 1.26
CA PRO A 205 8.63 17.87 0.76
C PRO A 205 9.16 19.31 0.81
N GLU A 206 10.47 19.45 1.01
CA GLU A 206 11.21 20.72 0.89
C GLU A 206 10.89 21.46 -0.43
N THR A 207 10.78 20.70 -1.52
CA THR A 207 10.57 21.20 -2.87
C THR A 207 9.10 21.50 -3.20
N PHE A 208 8.17 21.36 -2.24
CA PHE A 208 6.75 21.59 -2.47
C PHE A 208 6.42 23.07 -2.69
N ASP A 209 5.77 23.36 -3.82
CA ASP A 209 5.42 24.68 -4.29
C ASP A 209 3.91 24.80 -4.53
N PRO A 210 3.17 25.56 -3.70
CA PRO A 210 1.72 25.70 -3.84
C PRO A 210 1.29 26.50 -5.08
N THR A 211 2.23 27.15 -5.78
CA THR A 211 1.94 27.90 -7.03
C THR A 211 1.95 27.02 -8.28
N LYS A 212 2.47 25.79 -8.18
CA LYS A 212 2.55 24.82 -9.27
C LYS A 212 1.43 23.77 -9.17
N PRO A 213 1.07 23.08 -10.27
CA PRO A 213 0.19 21.92 -10.20
C PRO A 213 0.72 20.89 -9.20
N ALA A 214 -0.18 20.27 -8.43
CA ALA A 214 0.17 19.44 -7.28
C ALA A 214 -0.81 18.29 -7.06
N VAL A 215 -0.41 17.29 -6.27
CA VAL A 215 -1.32 16.24 -5.76
C VAL A 215 -1.21 16.01 -4.25
N MET A 216 -2.33 15.70 -3.63
CA MET A 216 -2.38 15.14 -2.28
C MET A 216 -2.45 13.63 -2.37
N VAL A 217 -1.41 12.95 -1.87
CA VAL A 217 -1.39 11.51 -1.71
C VAL A 217 -2.10 11.14 -0.42
N VAL A 218 -3.15 10.32 -0.51
CA VAL A 218 -3.81 9.73 0.66
C VAL A 218 -3.43 8.26 0.72
N PHE A 219 -2.64 7.88 1.72
CA PHE A 219 -2.13 6.52 1.87
C PHE A 219 -2.92 5.71 2.91
N PHE A 220 -3.51 4.60 2.44
CA PHE A 220 -4.29 3.66 3.24
C PHE A 220 -3.43 2.43 3.55
N HIS A 221 -2.99 2.34 4.80
CA HIS A 221 -2.06 1.29 5.23
C HIS A 221 -2.74 -0.08 5.41
N GLY A 222 -1.92 -1.14 5.41
CA GLY A 222 -2.37 -2.51 5.59
C GLY A 222 -2.68 -2.88 7.04
N PHE A 223 -3.10 -4.12 7.24
CA PHE A 223 -3.28 -4.72 8.56
C PHE A 223 -1.97 -4.82 9.36
N GLY A 224 -2.08 -4.82 10.68
CA GLY A 224 -0.93 -4.98 11.58
C GLY A 224 0.09 -3.87 11.38
N ALA A 225 -0.38 -2.62 11.27
CA ALA A 225 0.47 -1.48 10.97
C ALA A 225 0.27 -0.32 11.94
N THR A 226 1.36 0.42 12.17
CA THR A 226 1.34 1.74 12.82
C THR A 226 2.02 2.76 11.90
N LEU A 227 1.58 4.01 11.94
CA LEU A 227 2.17 5.09 11.14
C LEU A 227 3.70 5.18 11.32
N THR A 228 4.18 5.06 12.56
CA THR A 228 5.60 5.22 12.88
C THR A 228 6.45 3.99 12.52
N ARG A 229 5.99 2.76 12.80
CA ARG A 229 6.76 1.56 12.47
C ARG A 229 6.76 1.28 10.99
N ASP A 230 5.61 1.40 10.35
CA ASP A 230 5.39 0.83 9.03
C ASP A 230 5.38 1.90 7.95
N VAL A 231 4.45 2.85 8.00
CA VAL A 231 4.32 3.89 6.95
C VAL A 231 5.58 4.76 6.85
N LEU A 232 6.10 5.23 7.99
CA LEU A 232 7.30 6.07 8.06
C LEU A 232 8.60 5.29 7.84
N ARG A 233 8.83 4.20 8.59
CA ARG A 233 10.16 3.52 8.63
C ARG A 233 10.28 2.33 7.67
N ARG A 234 9.37 1.35 7.74
CA ARG A 234 9.46 0.10 6.96
C ARG A 234 9.18 0.33 5.48
N GLN A 235 8.08 1.02 5.20
CA GLN A 235 7.54 1.29 3.87
C GLN A 235 8.09 2.59 3.26
N LYS A 236 8.65 3.47 4.10
CA LYS A 236 9.30 4.73 3.71
C LYS A 236 8.41 5.65 2.88
N VAL A 237 7.09 5.62 3.07
CA VAL A 237 6.12 6.33 2.20
C VAL A 237 6.42 7.83 2.07
N PRO A 238 6.76 8.57 3.15
CA PRO A 238 7.17 9.98 3.02
C PRO A 238 8.41 10.15 2.13
N ALA A 239 9.43 9.32 2.32
CA ALA A 239 10.66 9.38 1.52
C ALA A 239 10.42 8.99 0.05
N GLN A 240 9.46 8.12 -0.25
CA GLN A 240 9.06 7.84 -1.64
C GLN A 240 8.41 9.07 -2.29
N VAL A 241 7.60 9.81 -1.55
CA VAL A 241 7.00 11.07 -2.00
C VAL A 241 8.09 12.12 -2.25
N THR A 242 9.00 12.35 -1.30
CA THR A 242 10.15 13.27 -1.51
C THR A 242 11.02 12.85 -2.70
N ALA A 243 11.41 11.57 -2.76
CA ALA A 243 12.31 11.06 -3.80
C ALA A 243 11.69 10.95 -5.19
N SER A 244 10.37 11.15 -5.32
CA SER A 244 9.71 11.23 -6.63
C SER A 244 10.07 12.50 -7.39
N GLY A 245 10.48 13.55 -6.68
CA GLY A 245 10.65 14.90 -7.23
C GLY A 245 9.33 15.55 -7.68
N ALA A 246 8.19 14.89 -7.46
CA ALA A 246 6.88 15.40 -7.81
C ALA A 246 6.41 16.45 -6.79
N ASN A 247 5.61 17.41 -7.25
CA ASN A 247 5.00 18.43 -6.40
C ASN A 247 3.82 17.85 -5.61
N ALA A 248 4.12 16.99 -4.64
CA ALA A 248 3.14 16.17 -3.94
C ALA A 248 3.29 16.28 -2.41
N VAL A 249 2.17 16.26 -1.70
CA VAL A 249 2.11 16.13 -0.24
C VAL A 249 1.45 14.81 0.16
N LEU A 250 1.67 14.36 1.39
CA LEU A 250 1.17 13.08 1.88
C LEU A 250 0.33 13.25 3.15
N VAL A 251 -0.77 12.49 3.19
CA VAL A 251 -1.67 12.33 4.32
C VAL A 251 -1.92 10.83 4.51
N ALA A 252 -1.60 10.27 5.67
CA ALA A 252 -1.84 8.87 5.98
C ALA A 252 -2.50 8.74 7.36
N PRO A 253 -3.82 8.51 7.45
CA PRO A 253 -4.49 8.30 8.73
C PRO A 253 -4.13 6.95 9.34
N GLN A 254 -4.06 6.90 10.67
CA GLN A 254 -4.00 5.65 11.41
C GLN A 254 -5.39 4.96 11.37
N PHE A 255 -5.44 3.76 10.81
CA PHE A 255 -6.58 2.84 10.97
C PHE A 255 -6.36 1.98 12.23
N ALA A 256 -6.95 0.80 12.31
CA ALA A 256 -6.79 -0.12 13.43
C ALA A 256 -5.30 -0.32 13.81
N VAL A 257 -4.92 0.13 15.02
CA VAL A 257 -3.54 0.16 15.50
C VAL A 257 -3.03 -1.27 15.69
N ASP A 258 -2.00 -1.63 14.92
CA ASP A 258 -1.32 -2.92 15.00
C ASP A 258 -2.23 -4.17 14.96
N ALA A 259 -3.41 -4.04 14.36
CA ALA A 259 -4.45 -5.08 14.35
C ALA A 259 -4.79 -5.57 12.94
N ARG A 260 -5.31 -6.80 12.88
CA ARG A 260 -5.77 -7.45 11.63
C ARG A 260 -7.22 -7.06 11.34
N ASP A 261 -7.45 -5.76 11.12
CA ASP A 261 -8.77 -5.19 10.91
C ASP A 261 -8.75 -4.09 9.83
N GLY A 262 -9.78 -4.05 8.99
CA GLY A 262 -9.92 -3.16 7.83
C GLY A 262 -11.05 -2.15 7.95
N SER A 263 -11.55 -1.93 9.16
CA SER A 263 -12.65 -1.02 9.42
C SER A 263 -12.31 0.42 9.04
N ALA A 264 -13.22 1.09 8.35
CA ALA A 264 -13.05 2.47 7.91
C ALA A 264 -13.44 3.50 8.99
N GLY A 265 -14.07 3.06 10.08
CA GLY A 265 -14.48 3.91 11.20
C GLY A 265 -15.36 5.07 10.74
N ARG A 266 -14.99 6.31 11.07
CA ARG A 266 -15.72 7.52 10.63
C ARG A 266 -15.88 7.61 9.11
N PHE A 267 -15.00 7.02 8.30
CA PHE A 267 -15.12 7.06 6.83
C PHE A 267 -16.28 6.22 6.28
N TRP A 268 -17.01 5.46 7.11
CA TRP A 268 -18.32 4.91 6.74
C TRP A 268 -19.43 5.99 6.69
N GLN A 269 -19.25 7.13 7.35
CA GLN A 269 -20.24 8.21 7.41
C GLN A 269 -20.16 9.13 6.18
N HIS A 270 -21.30 9.64 5.74
CA HIS A 270 -21.36 10.59 4.64
C HIS A 270 -20.63 11.91 4.95
N GLY A 271 -19.89 12.40 3.95
CA GLY A 271 -19.03 13.57 3.97
C GLY A 271 -17.80 13.44 4.88
N ALA A 272 -17.55 12.29 5.53
CA ALA A 272 -16.48 12.17 6.52
C ALA A 272 -15.09 12.28 5.89
N PHE A 273 -14.89 11.69 4.71
CA PHE A 273 -13.61 11.82 4.02
C PHE A 273 -13.43 13.24 3.46
N THR A 274 -14.52 13.89 3.04
CA THR A 274 -14.50 15.30 2.64
C THR A 274 -14.10 16.22 3.81
N ARG A 275 -14.66 16.00 5.02
CA ARG A 275 -14.26 16.72 6.25
C ARG A 275 -12.79 16.48 6.58
N PHE A 276 -12.33 15.24 6.47
CA PHE A 276 -10.93 14.85 6.68
C PHE A 276 -9.94 15.54 5.75
N LEU A 277 -10.30 15.73 4.48
CA LEU A 277 -9.46 16.46 3.53
C LEU A 277 -9.43 17.98 3.79
N GLY A 278 -10.49 18.53 4.38
CA GLY A 278 -10.50 19.91 4.88
C GLY A 278 -9.54 20.10 6.07
N GLU A 279 -9.64 19.23 7.08
CA GLU A 279 -8.72 19.24 8.23
C GLU A 279 -7.26 18.94 7.81
N ALA A 280 -7.06 18.07 6.82
CA ALA A 280 -5.75 17.83 6.23
C ALA A 280 -5.17 19.08 5.57
N ALA A 281 -5.99 19.83 4.81
CA ALA A 281 -5.56 21.08 4.18
C ALA A 281 -5.08 22.11 5.22
N HIS A 282 -5.85 22.27 6.29
CA HIS A 282 -5.51 23.15 7.41
C HIS A 282 -4.19 22.76 8.08
N HIS A 283 -4.00 21.46 8.38
CA HIS A 283 -2.76 20.99 9.01
C HIS A 283 -1.54 21.03 8.08
N LEU A 284 -1.70 20.86 6.76
CA LEU A 284 -0.61 21.01 5.79
C LEU A 284 -0.15 22.48 5.65
N ALA A 285 -1.10 23.42 5.59
CA ALA A 285 -0.83 24.86 5.59
C ALA A 285 -0.14 25.31 6.89
N THR A 286 -0.67 24.84 8.04
CA THR A 286 -0.09 25.09 9.37
C THR A 286 1.31 24.50 9.51
N LEU A 287 1.55 23.29 8.97
CA LEU A 287 2.86 22.65 9.01
C LEU A 287 3.91 23.45 8.23
N ARG A 288 3.56 24.01 7.07
CA ARG A 288 4.42 24.90 6.29
C ARG A 288 4.66 26.27 6.94
N GLY A 289 3.80 26.70 7.86
CA GLY A 289 3.76 28.09 8.33
C GLY A 289 3.20 29.06 7.29
N ASP A 290 2.34 28.58 6.41
CA ASP A 290 1.81 29.30 5.24
C ASP A 290 0.27 29.11 5.17
N PRO A 291 -0.52 29.92 5.92
CA PRO A 291 -1.97 29.78 5.99
C PRO A 291 -2.68 29.98 4.65
N ASP A 292 -2.15 30.86 3.78
CA ASP A 292 -2.73 31.17 2.47
C ASP A 292 -2.72 29.94 1.54
N SER A 293 -1.78 29.01 1.75
CA SER A 293 -1.75 27.73 1.03
C SER A 293 -2.89 26.76 1.38
N GLU A 294 -3.69 27.01 2.43
CA GLU A 294 -4.82 26.13 2.79
C GLU A 294 -5.83 25.99 1.64
N ALA A 295 -6.17 27.10 0.97
CA ALA A 295 -7.09 27.09 -0.17
C ALA A 295 -6.57 26.28 -1.37
N VAL A 296 -5.25 26.09 -1.49
CA VAL A 296 -4.63 25.21 -2.49
C VAL A 296 -4.84 23.75 -2.10
N PHE A 297 -4.51 23.38 -0.85
CA PHE A 297 -4.72 22.01 -0.34
C PHE A 297 -6.20 21.59 -0.33
N GLN A 298 -7.12 22.50 -0.04
CA GLN A 298 -8.57 22.26 -0.08
C GLN A 298 -9.08 21.90 -1.48
N LYS A 299 -8.41 22.33 -2.56
CA LYS A 299 -8.80 22.07 -3.96
C LYS A 299 -7.94 21.04 -4.67
N MET A 300 -6.77 20.72 -4.11
CA MET A 300 -5.73 19.88 -4.71
C MET A 300 -6.29 18.53 -5.22
N PRO A 301 -5.91 18.09 -6.43
CA PRO A 301 -6.18 16.74 -6.91
C PRO A 301 -5.63 15.67 -5.97
N ILE A 302 -6.28 14.51 -5.92
CA ILE A 302 -5.99 13.43 -4.96
C ILE A 302 -5.51 12.18 -5.69
N VAL A 303 -4.46 11.56 -5.15
CA VAL A 303 -4.03 10.19 -5.51
C VAL A 303 -4.23 9.30 -4.29
N MET A 304 -5.13 8.34 -4.38
CA MET A 304 -5.39 7.39 -3.31
C MET A 304 -4.52 6.14 -3.50
N VAL A 305 -3.69 5.82 -2.51
CA VAL A 305 -2.81 4.65 -2.54
C VAL A 305 -3.23 3.69 -1.44
N ALA A 306 -3.73 2.52 -1.78
CA ALA A 306 -4.11 1.48 -0.84
C ALA A 306 -3.13 0.30 -0.89
N TYR A 307 -2.66 -0.13 0.28
CA TYR A 307 -1.83 -1.31 0.43
C TYR A 307 -2.54 -2.34 1.31
N SER A 308 -2.54 -3.60 0.88
CA SER A 308 -3.08 -4.71 1.66
C SER A 308 -4.53 -4.43 2.14
N GLY A 309 -4.80 -4.58 3.44
CA GLY A 309 -6.07 -4.26 4.10
C GLY A 309 -6.59 -2.82 3.96
N GLY A 310 -5.77 -1.88 3.48
CA GLY A 310 -6.18 -0.50 3.23
C GLY A 310 -7.20 -0.32 2.09
N PHE A 311 -7.52 -1.38 1.35
CA PHE A 311 -8.53 -1.35 0.29
C PHE A 311 -9.92 -0.97 0.79
N ALA A 312 -10.38 -1.57 1.90
CA ALA A 312 -11.72 -1.34 2.41
C ALA A 312 -11.96 0.15 2.75
N PRO A 313 -11.14 0.82 3.59
CA PRO A 313 -11.32 2.24 3.84
C PRO A 313 -11.13 3.10 2.58
N ALA A 314 -10.19 2.75 1.69
CA ALA A 314 -10.02 3.47 0.43
C ALA A 314 -11.29 3.43 -0.44
N ALA A 315 -12.00 2.30 -0.51
CA ALA A 315 -13.26 2.18 -1.25
C ALA A 315 -14.40 3.00 -0.63
N PHE A 316 -14.51 3.07 0.70
CA PHE A 316 -15.48 3.97 1.35
C PHE A 316 -15.18 5.44 1.06
N CYS A 317 -13.93 5.86 1.22
CA CYS A 317 -13.47 7.21 0.87
C CYS A 317 -13.74 7.55 -0.61
N LEU A 318 -13.51 6.60 -1.52
CA LEU A 318 -13.70 6.78 -2.97
C LEU A 318 -15.17 6.98 -3.36
N ARG A 319 -16.10 6.33 -2.65
CA ARG A 319 -17.55 6.56 -2.78
C ARG A 319 -17.95 7.92 -2.23
N ASP A 320 -17.48 8.29 -1.04
CA ASP A 320 -17.84 9.54 -0.36
C ASP A 320 -17.48 10.79 -1.18
N ILE A 321 -16.32 10.77 -1.84
CA ILE A 321 -15.78 11.91 -2.60
C ILE A 321 -16.16 11.92 -4.10
N ALA A 322 -16.92 10.93 -4.56
CA ALA A 322 -17.15 10.67 -6.00
C ALA A 322 -17.75 11.86 -6.77
N SER A 323 -18.50 12.75 -6.09
CA SER A 323 -19.13 13.95 -6.68
C SER A 323 -18.15 15.09 -6.97
N THR A 324 -16.96 15.11 -6.35
CA THR A 324 -16.05 16.27 -6.37
C THR A 324 -15.08 16.30 -7.56
N ASN A 325 -14.94 15.18 -8.28
CA ASN A 325 -13.94 14.99 -9.34
C ASN A 325 -12.46 15.23 -8.90
N ARG A 326 -12.18 15.28 -7.59
CA ARG A 326 -10.83 15.53 -7.05
C ARG A 326 -9.89 14.33 -7.16
N VAL A 327 -10.40 13.10 -7.05
CA VAL A 327 -9.57 11.89 -7.16
C VAL A 327 -9.19 11.67 -8.62
N LYS A 328 -7.89 11.75 -8.92
CA LYS A 328 -7.31 11.56 -10.27
C LYS A 328 -6.47 10.29 -10.38
N GLY A 329 -6.02 9.74 -9.27
CA GLY A 329 -5.27 8.49 -9.23
C GLY A 329 -5.81 7.54 -8.17
N VAL A 330 -5.92 6.25 -8.53
CA VAL A 330 -6.07 5.16 -7.56
C VAL A 330 -4.99 4.12 -7.81
N VAL A 331 -4.25 3.76 -6.75
CA VAL A 331 -3.17 2.77 -6.79
C VAL A 331 -3.45 1.69 -5.76
N LEU A 332 -3.56 0.44 -6.21
CA LEU A 332 -3.67 -0.74 -5.36
C LEU A 332 -2.32 -1.47 -5.36
N LEU A 333 -1.72 -1.60 -4.18
CA LEU A 333 -0.47 -2.31 -3.93
C LEU A 333 -0.79 -3.62 -3.19
N ASP A 334 -0.95 -4.71 -3.95
CA ASP A 334 -1.41 -6.02 -3.51
C ASP A 334 -2.62 -5.93 -2.55
N ALA A 335 -3.61 -5.12 -2.97
CA ALA A 335 -4.70 -4.65 -2.13
C ALA A 335 -6.10 -5.03 -2.66
N ALA A 336 -6.23 -5.58 -3.87
CA ALA A 336 -7.53 -5.93 -4.43
C ALA A 336 -8.10 -7.21 -3.76
N TYR A 337 -8.62 -7.09 -2.54
CA TYR A 337 -9.26 -8.18 -1.78
C TYR A 337 -10.80 -8.12 -1.80
N GLY A 338 -11.38 -7.03 -2.28
CA GLY A 338 -12.82 -6.78 -2.25
C GLY A 338 -13.15 -5.36 -2.70
N GLU A 339 -14.41 -4.96 -2.59
CA GLU A 339 -14.93 -3.67 -3.08
C GLU A 339 -14.63 -3.41 -4.58
N LEU A 340 -14.38 -4.48 -5.36
CA LEU A 340 -13.90 -4.41 -6.74
C LEU A 340 -14.83 -3.59 -7.64
N GLU A 341 -16.14 -3.69 -7.43
CA GLU A 341 -17.15 -2.91 -8.12
C GLU A 341 -16.96 -1.40 -7.92
N THR A 342 -16.63 -0.95 -6.71
CA THR A 342 -16.34 0.46 -6.41
C THR A 342 -15.14 0.96 -7.21
N TYR A 343 -14.07 0.16 -7.30
CA TYR A 343 -12.88 0.49 -8.09
C TYR A 343 -13.14 0.46 -9.60
N ALA A 344 -13.87 -0.55 -10.07
CA ALA A 344 -14.27 -0.70 -11.47
C ALA A 344 -15.13 0.48 -11.94
N GLN A 345 -16.12 0.89 -11.14
CA GLN A 345 -16.97 2.05 -11.42
C GLN A 345 -16.16 3.36 -11.48
N TRP A 346 -15.24 3.57 -10.54
CA TRP A 346 -14.38 4.74 -10.55
C TRP A 346 -13.49 4.80 -11.80
N ALA A 347 -12.76 3.71 -12.09
CA ALA A 347 -11.90 3.65 -13.28
C ALA A 347 -12.70 3.75 -14.59
N ALA A 348 -13.89 3.14 -14.67
CA ALA A 348 -14.78 3.26 -15.81
C ALA A 348 -15.30 4.68 -16.06
N ARG A 349 -15.38 5.51 -15.01
CA ARG A 349 -15.72 6.94 -15.13
C ARG A 349 -14.50 7.78 -15.51
N GLU A 350 -13.39 7.63 -14.80
CA GLU A 350 -12.25 8.57 -14.88
C GLU A 350 -11.24 8.28 -16.00
N HIS A 351 -11.19 7.07 -16.58
CA HIS A 351 -10.21 6.79 -17.66
C HIS A 351 -10.39 7.67 -18.91
N LYS A 352 -11.59 8.25 -19.10
CA LYS A 352 -11.90 9.17 -20.22
C LYS A 352 -11.55 10.63 -19.93
N THR A 353 -11.43 10.99 -18.65
CA THR A 353 -11.20 12.37 -18.16
C THR A 353 -9.73 12.61 -17.75
N GLY A 354 -8.84 11.65 -18.06
CA GLY A 354 -7.42 11.71 -17.73
C GLY A 354 -7.05 11.16 -16.35
N GLY A 355 -7.98 10.49 -15.65
CA GLY A 355 -7.65 9.75 -14.44
C GLY A 355 -6.84 8.48 -14.72
N PHE A 356 -6.15 7.98 -13.70
CA PHE A 356 -5.35 6.76 -13.80
C PHE A 356 -5.64 5.75 -12.69
N PHE A 357 -5.58 4.48 -13.04
CA PHE A 357 -5.73 3.35 -12.13
C PHE A 357 -4.53 2.43 -12.28
N VAL A 358 -3.87 2.07 -11.18
CA VAL A 358 -2.80 1.06 -11.15
C VAL A 358 -3.18 -0.02 -10.15
N SER A 359 -3.17 -1.28 -10.54
CA SER A 359 -3.19 -2.41 -9.58
C SER A 359 -2.03 -3.34 -9.84
N SER A 360 -1.05 -3.32 -8.93
CA SER A 360 0.04 -4.28 -8.90
C SER A 360 -0.26 -5.32 -7.83
N TYR A 361 -0.06 -6.59 -8.13
CA TYR A 361 -0.44 -7.68 -7.24
C TYR A 361 0.52 -8.86 -7.26
N THR A 362 0.59 -9.54 -6.11
CA THR A 362 1.20 -10.87 -6.00
C THR A 362 0.19 -11.94 -6.39
N LEU A 363 0.62 -13.20 -6.40
CA LEU A 363 -0.28 -14.36 -6.50
C LEU A 363 -1.48 -14.30 -5.52
N SER A 364 -1.36 -13.62 -4.36
CA SER A 364 -2.38 -13.61 -3.32
C SER A 364 -3.69 -12.89 -3.71
N THR A 365 -3.62 -11.84 -4.55
CA THR A 365 -4.79 -11.11 -5.04
C THR A 365 -5.04 -11.32 -6.55
N LYS A 366 -4.38 -12.31 -7.18
CA LYS A 366 -4.48 -12.58 -8.61
C LYS A 366 -5.91 -12.91 -9.10
N GLY A 367 -6.69 -13.67 -8.32
CA GLY A 367 -8.09 -13.98 -8.63
C GLY A 367 -8.93 -12.70 -8.76
N HIS A 368 -9.02 -11.94 -7.66
CA HIS A 368 -9.71 -10.66 -7.60
C HIS A 368 -9.24 -9.64 -8.66
N ASN A 369 -7.95 -9.62 -9.02
CA ASN A 369 -7.46 -8.77 -10.11
C ASN A 369 -7.94 -9.24 -11.49
N ASN A 370 -8.09 -10.54 -11.71
CA ASN A 370 -8.75 -11.05 -12.91
C ASN A 370 -10.23 -10.64 -12.91
N ASP A 371 -10.94 -10.73 -11.79
CA ASP A 371 -12.35 -10.31 -11.70
C ASP A 371 -12.50 -8.81 -11.99
N LEU A 372 -11.61 -7.99 -11.43
CA LEU A 372 -11.55 -6.55 -11.71
C LEU A 372 -11.24 -6.26 -13.19
N LYS A 373 -10.35 -7.02 -13.83
CA LYS A 373 -10.10 -6.94 -15.28
C LYS A 373 -11.35 -7.30 -16.09
N HIS A 374 -12.09 -8.34 -15.71
CA HIS A 374 -13.36 -8.70 -16.37
C HIS A 374 -14.43 -7.60 -16.19
N MET A 375 -14.53 -7.02 -14.98
CA MET A 375 -15.42 -5.89 -14.70
C MET A 375 -15.08 -4.65 -15.54
N LEU A 376 -13.80 -4.39 -15.79
CA LEU A 376 -13.36 -3.28 -16.64
C LEU A 376 -13.61 -3.56 -18.12
N ALA A 377 -13.31 -4.76 -18.59
CA ALA A 377 -13.57 -5.20 -19.97
C ALA A 377 -15.07 -5.14 -20.32
N SER A 378 -15.96 -5.59 -19.42
CA SER A 378 -17.42 -5.54 -19.64
C SER A 378 -17.98 -4.11 -19.69
N ARG A 379 -17.25 -3.13 -19.13
CA ARG A 379 -17.55 -1.69 -19.19
C ARG A 379 -16.85 -0.98 -20.36
N GLY A 380 -16.15 -1.72 -21.23
CA GLY A 380 -15.39 -1.16 -22.35
C GLY A 380 -14.17 -0.33 -21.94
N VAL A 381 -13.62 -0.57 -20.75
CA VAL A 381 -12.45 0.15 -20.24
C VAL A 381 -11.18 -0.55 -20.70
N PRO A 382 -10.33 0.08 -21.54
CA PRO A 382 -9.07 -0.51 -21.93
C PRO A 382 -8.10 -0.51 -20.74
N PHE A 383 -7.38 -1.61 -20.57
CA PHE A 383 -6.28 -1.72 -19.61
C PHE A 383 -5.07 -2.38 -20.27
N ASN A 384 -3.90 -2.18 -19.66
CA ASN A 384 -2.62 -2.69 -20.16
C ASN A 384 -1.72 -3.16 -18.99
N ASP A 385 -0.54 -3.67 -19.33
CA ASP A 385 0.55 -4.08 -18.45
C ASP A 385 1.88 -3.37 -18.81
N ASP A 386 1.79 -2.27 -19.56
CA ASP A 386 2.91 -1.46 -20.07
C ASP A 386 3.31 -0.42 -19.01
N ASP A 387 4.52 -0.54 -18.45
CA ASP A 387 5.01 0.35 -17.40
C ASP A 387 5.08 1.82 -17.85
N SER A 388 5.29 2.07 -19.14
CA SER A 388 5.27 3.42 -19.72
C SER A 388 3.91 4.12 -19.60
N LYS A 389 2.83 3.39 -19.24
CA LYS A 389 1.49 3.94 -18.99
C LYS A 389 1.21 4.26 -17.53
N VAL A 390 2.10 3.94 -16.60
CA VAL A 390 1.93 4.32 -15.18
C VAL A 390 1.69 5.84 -15.07
N GLY A 391 0.66 6.23 -14.30
CA GLY A 391 0.19 7.62 -14.21
C GLY A 391 -0.82 8.03 -15.30
N ARG A 392 -1.21 7.14 -16.23
CA ARG A 392 -2.15 7.41 -17.33
C ARG A 392 -3.07 6.21 -17.63
N GLY A 393 -4.39 6.38 -17.54
CA GLY A 393 -5.33 5.29 -17.86
C GLY A 393 -5.21 4.11 -16.90
N VAL A 394 -5.54 2.90 -17.33
CA VAL A 394 -5.65 1.71 -16.46
C VAL A 394 -4.53 0.72 -16.72
N THR A 395 -3.74 0.39 -15.69
CA THR A 395 -2.57 -0.50 -15.78
C THR A 395 -2.59 -1.57 -14.68
N PHE A 396 -2.14 -2.78 -15.01
CA PHE A 396 -2.07 -3.92 -14.09
C PHE A 396 -0.72 -4.63 -14.17
N PHE A 397 -0.12 -4.91 -13.02
CA PHE A 397 1.14 -5.67 -12.94
C PHE A 397 0.95 -6.95 -12.11
N ASP A 398 1.06 -8.10 -12.76
CA ASP A 398 1.15 -9.39 -12.08
C ASP A 398 2.63 -9.67 -11.79
N THR A 399 3.04 -9.50 -10.53
CA THR A 399 4.43 -9.71 -10.11
C THR A 399 4.67 -11.14 -9.61
N GLY A 400 3.72 -12.06 -9.86
CA GLY A 400 3.85 -13.48 -9.56
C GLY A 400 4.22 -13.81 -8.11
N SER A 401 5.28 -14.61 -7.95
CA SER A 401 5.83 -15.06 -6.67
C SER A 401 7.17 -14.40 -6.30
N ASP A 402 7.68 -13.51 -7.15
CA ASP A 402 9.05 -12.98 -7.02
C ASP A 402 9.17 -11.91 -5.92
N TYR A 403 8.02 -11.41 -5.46
CA TYR A 403 7.89 -10.37 -4.44
C TYR A 403 6.99 -10.85 -3.30
N THR A 404 7.33 -10.46 -2.07
CA THR A 404 6.50 -10.76 -0.89
C THR A 404 5.45 -9.67 -0.67
N HIS A 405 4.31 -10.07 -0.10
CA HIS A 405 3.28 -9.12 0.33
C HIS A 405 3.83 -8.06 1.29
N GLU A 406 4.70 -8.44 2.24
CA GLU A 406 5.21 -7.53 3.27
C GLU A 406 6.10 -6.41 2.72
N SER A 407 6.88 -6.72 1.68
CA SER A 407 7.77 -5.79 0.98
C SER A 407 7.07 -4.95 -0.08
N TYR A 408 5.78 -5.17 -0.36
CA TYR A 408 5.16 -4.71 -1.61
C TYR A 408 5.08 -3.18 -1.78
N VAL A 409 5.15 -2.42 -0.69
CA VAL A 409 5.19 -0.95 -0.73
C VAL A 409 6.58 -0.42 -1.10
N THR A 410 7.65 -1.20 -0.96
CA THR A 410 9.02 -0.83 -1.35
C THR A 410 9.54 -1.61 -2.56
N GLN A 411 8.96 -2.76 -2.89
CA GLN A 411 9.34 -3.61 -4.02
C GLN A 411 8.11 -4.26 -4.64
N ALA A 412 7.73 -3.81 -5.85
CA ALA A 412 6.66 -4.36 -6.67
C ALA A 412 7.18 -4.51 -8.12
N TRP A 413 6.47 -3.99 -9.14
CA TRP A 413 7.00 -3.88 -10.52
C TRP A 413 8.30 -3.05 -10.61
N THR A 414 8.59 -2.27 -9.58
CA THR A 414 9.76 -1.41 -9.45
C THR A 414 10.16 -1.29 -7.97
N GLU A 415 11.36 -0.76 -7.71
CA GLU A 415 11.74 -0.28 -6.39
C GLU A 415 11.00 1.04 -6.10
N PHE A 416 10.39 1.14 -4.92
CA PHE A 416 9.58 2.28 -4.49
C PHE A 416 8.42 2.62 -5.46
N PRO A 417 7.39 1.75 -5.58
CA PRO A 417 6.27 1.97 -6.50
C PRO A 417 5.53 3.30 -6.33
N ILE A 418 5.47 3.89 -5.12
CA ILE A 418 4.83 5.20 -4.91
C ILE A 418 5.67 6.31 -5.55
N LYS A 419 7.00 6.23 -5.44
CA LYS A 419 7.93 7.15 -6.10
C LYS A 419 7.74 7.11 -7.62
N ASP A 420 7.68 5.91 -8.19
CA ASP A 420 7.54 5.68 -9.62
C ASP A 420 6.20 6.19 -10.18
N VAL A 421 5.09 5.92 -9.49
CA VAL A 421 3.78 6.48 -9.87
C VAL A 421 3.83 7.99 -9.90
N LEU A 422 4.29 8.64 -8.83
CA LEU A 422 4.28 10.09 -8.68
C LEU A 422 5.18 10.79 -9.71
N ALA A 423 6.36 10.23 -10.00
CA ALA A 423 7.27 10.77 -10.99
C ALA A 423 6.68 10.76 -12.42
N ARG A 424 5.74 9.85 -12.71
CA ARG A 424 5.08 9.72 -14.03
C ARG A 424 3.76 10.49 -14.14
N ILE A 425 3.29 11.18 -13.09
CA ILE A 425 2.06 12.00 -13.13
C ILE A 425 2.29 13.24 -14.02
N PRO A 426 1.49 13.44 -15.09
CA PRO A 426 1.68 14.57 -16.00
C PRO A 426 1.51 15.92 -15.31
N GLY A 427 2.49 16.82 -15.49
CA GLY A 427 2.46 18.18 -14.94
C GLY A 427 2.73 18.28 -13.44
N VAL A 428 2.89 17.16 -12.73
CA VAL A 428 3.17 17.12 -11.28
C VAL A 428 4.49 16.41 -10.97
N GLY A 429 4.93 15.47 -11.81
CA GLY A 429 6.27 14.86 -11.74
C GLY A 429 7.41 15.89 -11.84
N PRO A 430 8.66 15.46 -11.63
CA PRO A 430 9.81 16.35 -11.59
C PRO A 430 9.92 17.15 -12.89
N SER A 431 10.00 18.48 -12.78
CA SER A 431 10.24 19.35 -13.93
C SER A 431 11.60 19.03 -14.56
N ASP A 432 11.72 19.11 -15.89
CA ASP A 432 12.93 18.73 -16.63
C ASP A 432 14.23 19.42 -16.11
N ASN A 433 14.11 20.57 -15.46
CA ASN A 433 15.19 21.30 -14.79
C ASN A 433 15.83 20.57 -13.59
N VAL A 434 15.22 19.52 -13.04
CA VAL A 434 15.80 18.72 -11.93
C VAL A 434 16.56 17.49 -12.46
N ALA A 435 16.13 16.93 -13.60
CA ALA A 435 16.79 15.77 -14.23
C ALA A 435 18.25 16.08 -14.64
N SER A 436 18.56 17.34 -14.93
CA SER A 436 19.90 17.83 -15.29
C SER A 436 20.86 18.01 -14.11
N GLN A 437 20.42 17.82 -12.86
CA GLN A 437 21.26 18.01 -11.65
C GLN A 437 21.66 16.70 -10.94
N SER A 438 21.28 15.52 -11.46
CA SER A 438 21.92 14.28 -11.02
C SER A 438 23.33 14.19 -11.58
N PRO A 439 24.38 14.03 -10.75
CA PRO A 439 25.73 13.83 -11.27
C PRO A 439 25.78 12.46 -11.95
N ALA A 440 25.78 12.47 -13.29
CA ALA A 440 26.04 11.28 -14.08
C ALA A 440 27.33 10.62 -13.56
N LEU A 441 27.26 9.33 -13.22
CA LEU A 441 28.46 8.56 -12.88
C LEU A 441 29.40 8.62 -14.09
N ARG A 442 30.45 9.42 -13.97
CA ARG A 442 31.48 9.51 -15.00
C ARG A 442 32.24 8.20 -15.02
N ASP A 443 32.01 7.50 -16.11
CA ASP A 443 32.72 6.36 -16.63
C ASP A 443 34.21 6.35 -16.22
N ARG A 444 34.63 5.31 -15.50
CA ARG A 444 36.03 5.09 -15.07
C ARG A 444 36.70 4.02 -15.92
N THR A 445 36.72 4.24 -17.23
CA THR A 445 37.60 3.51 -18.17
C THR A 445 38.56 4.45 -18.87
N ALA A 446 39.49 5.04 -18.10
CA ALA A 446 40.74 5.63 -18.62
C ALA A 446 41.74 5.96 -17.50
N ALA A 447 42.56 4.98 -17.05
CA ALA A 447 43.94 5.19 -16.58
C ALA A 447 44.61 3.87 -16.14
N ARG A 448 45.49 3.35 -17.01
CA ARG A 448 46.66 2.48 -16.76
C ARG A 448 46.49 1.26 -15.84
#